data_AF-A0AAC9ASS2-F1
#
_entry.id   AF-A0AAC9ASS2-F1
#
_cell.length_a   1.000
_cell.length_b   1.000
_cell.length_c   1.000
_cell.angle_alpha   90.00
_cell.angle_beta   90.00
_cell.angle_gamma   90.00
#
_symmetry.space_group_name_H-M   'P 1'
#
loop_
_entity.id
_entity.type
_entity.pdbx_description
1 polymer ?
#
loop_
_entity_poly.entity_id
_entity_poly.type
_entity_poly.pdbx_seq_one_letter_code
_entity_poly.pdbx_strand_id
1 'polypeptide(L)'
;MGINAVFEALSHPVRRRILALLKNGPLSAGELAGHFDLTKPTLSVHFNKLKEAELVAVERRGTSLIYHLNTSILEEALTGLLSLKDQEP
;
A
#
# COMPACT_ATOMS: atom_id res chain seq x y z
N MET A 1 7.71 -10.93 -5.75
CA MET A 1 8.58 -9.76 -5.48
C MET A 1 9.21 -9.91 -4.10
N GLY A 2 10.30 -9.19 -3.80
CA GLY A 2 11.01 -9.35 -2.52
C GLY A 2 10.34 -8.58 -1.38
N ILE A 3 10.33 -9.19 -0.18
CA ILE A 3 9.81 -8.60 1.06
C ILE A 3 10.37 -7.19 1.38
N ASN A 4 11.56 -6.88 0.86
CA ASN A 4 12.17 -5.54 0.96
C ASN A 4 11.31 -4.43 0.36
N ALA A 5 10.63 -4.68 -0.77
CA ALA A 5 9.76 -3.68 -1.39
C ALA A 5 8.57 -3.33 -0.50
N VAL A 6 8.02 -4.33 0.21
CA VAL A 6 6.94 -4.15 1.19
C VAL A 6 7.43 -3.29 2.36
N PHE A 7 8.57 -3.63 2.98
CA PHE A 7 9.11 -2.83 4.08
C PHE A 7 9.49 -1.40 3.66
N GLU A 8 10.09 -1.24 2.48
CA GLU A 8 10.39 0.07 1.92
C GLU A 8 9.10 0.88 1.71
N ALA A 9 8.05 0.26 1.18
CA ALA A 9 6.75 0.92 1.05
C ALA A 9 6.12 1.27 2.41
N LEU A 10 6.26 0.44 3.43
CA LEU A 10 5.72 0.69 4.77
C LEU A 10 6.53 1.71 5.59
N SER A 11 7.78 2.01 5.22
CA SER A 11 8.63 2.95 5.96
C SER A 11 8.15 4.41 5.93
N HIS A 12 7.27 4.77 4.99
CA HIS A 12 6.80 6.16 4.82
C HIS A 12 5.42 6.40 5.45
N PRO A 13 5.25 7.47 6.25
CA PRO A 13 4.00 7.73 6.98
C PRO A 13 2.80 7.94 6.05
N VAL A 14 2.96 8.67 4.94
CA VAL A 14 1.88 8.89 3.96
C VAL A 14 1.38 7.57 3.37
N ARG A 15 2.27 6.63 3.04
CA ARG A 15 1.91 5.32 2.50
C ARG A 15 1.14 4.49 3.51
N ARG A 16 1.60 4.46 4.78
CA ARG A 16 0.85 3.82 5.88
C ARG A 16 -0.54 4.45 6.07
N ARG A 17 -0.65 5.77 5.95
CA ARG A 17 -1.95 6.47 6.04
C ARG A 17 -2.89 6.11 4.89
N ILE A 18 -2.39 6.01 3.66
CA ILE A 18 -3.17 5.53 2.49
C ILE A 18 -3.71 4.13 2.77
N LEU A 19 -2.86 3.19 3.20
CA LEU A 19 -3.27 1.81 3.50
C LEU A 19 -4.31 1.78 4.64
N ALA A 20 -4.15 2.62 5.66
CA ALA A 20 -5.13 2.74 6.76
C ALA A 20 -6.50 3.26 6.29
N LEU A 21 -6.54 4.17 5.32
CA LEU A 21 -7.80 4.63 4.71
C LEU A 21 -8.44 3.50 3.91
N LEU A 22 -7.65 2.79 3.08
CA LEU A 22 -8.11 1.69 2.25
C LEU A 22 -8.58 0.46 3.03
N LYS A 23 -8.14 0.32 4.29
CA LYS A 23 -8.66 -0.71 5.22
C LYS A 23 -10.17 -0.57 5.45
N ASN A 24 -10.72 0.64 5.33
CA ASN A 24 -12.15 0.89 5.51
C ASN A 24 -12.96 0.68 4.23
N GLY A 25 -12.31 0.42 3.10
CA GLY A 25 -12.93 0.17 1.81
C GLY A 25 -12.15 0.79 0.65
N PRO A 26 -12.50 0.42 -0.60
CA PRO A 26 -11.86 0.96 -1.79
C PRO A 26 -12.15 2.45 -1.96
N LEU A 27 -11.16 3.22 -2.39
CA LEU A 27 -11.27 4.66 -2.60
C LEU A 27 -10.64 5.06 -3.93
N SER A 28 -11.21 6.07 -4.59
CA SER A 28 -10.59 6.66 -5.77
C SER A 28 -9.34 7.46 -5.42
N ALA A 29 -8.48 7.71 -6.42
CA ALA A 29 -7.34 8.62 -6.28
C ALA A 29 -7.76 10.02 -5.77
N GLY A 30 -8.94 10.50 -6.20
CA GLY A 30 -9.48 11.79 -5.81
C GLY A 30 -9.93 11.82 -4.35
N GLU A 31 -10.66 10.80 -3.92
CA GLU A 31 -11.07 10.64 -2.51
C GLU A 31 -9.84 10.52 -1.60
N LEU A 32 -8.88 9.68 -1.98
CA LEU A 32 -7.60 9.57 -1.24
C LEU A 32 -6.89 10.92 -1.17
N ALA A 33 -6.80 11.66 -2.27
CA ALA A 33 -6.16 12.97 -2.29
C ALA A 33 -6.83 13.99 -1.36
N GLY A 34 -8.15 13.91 -1.16
CA GLY A 34 -8.87 14.77 -0.22
C GLY A 34 -8.44 14.62 1.25
N HIS A 35 -7.70 13.56 1.60
CA HIS A 35 -7.19 13.33 2.94
C HIS A 35 -5.77 13.86 3.20
N PHE A 36 -5.13 14.47 2.21
CA PHE A 36 -3.75 14.94 2.32
C PHE A 36 -3.60 16.37 1.82
N ASP A 37 -2.79 17.16 2.53
CA ASP A 37 -2.31 18.46 2.04
C ASP A 37 -1.05 18.26 1.17
N LEU A 38 -1.22 17.50 0.08
CA LEU A 38 -0.16 17.13 -0.84
C LEU A 38 -0.61 17.33 -2.29
N THR A 39 0.36 17.61 -3.16
CA THR A 39 0.08 17.74 -4.59
C THR A 39 -0.28 16.38 -5.21
N LYS A 40 -1.08 16.39 -6.28
CA LYS A 40 -1.41 15.18 -7.05
C LYS A 40 -0.18 14.41 -7.54
N PRO A 41 0.88 15.06 -8.10
CA PRO A 41 2.11 14.38 -8.46
C PRO A 41 2.78 13.65 -7.28
N THR A 42 2.84 14.28 -6.11
CA THR A 42 3.43 13.67 -4.91
C THR A 42 2.65 12.42 -4.48
N LEU A 43 1.32 12.48 -4.49
CA LEU A 43 0.48 11.32 -4.17
C LEU A 43 0.63 10.20 -5.20
N SER A 44 0.74 10.52 -6.49
CA SER A 44 0.99 9.52 -7.54
C SER A 44 2.28 8.73 -7.31
N VAL A 45 3.36 9.38 -6.81
CA VAL A 45 4.59 8.69 -6.44
C VAL A 45 4.35 7.69 -5.30
N HIS A 46 3.56 8.06 -4.28
CA HIS A 46 3.19 7.14 -3.21
C HIS A 46 2.33 5.97 -3.70
N PHE A 47 1.36 6.23 -4.57
CA PHE A 47 0.53 5.18 -5.17
C PHE A 47 1.34 4.22 -6.02
N ASN A 48 2.28 4.71 -6.81
CA ASN A 48 3.18 3.86 -7.60
C ASN A 48 4.04 2.97 -6.71
N LYS A 49 4.63 3.52 -5.64
CA LYS A 49 5.44 2.71 -4.73
C LYS A 49 4.63 1.65 -3.99
N LEU A 50 3.38 1.96 -3.62
CA LEU A 50 2.47 0.99 -3.02
C LEU A 50 2.06 -0.11 -4.01
N LYS A 51 1.85 0.25 -5.28
CA LYS A 51 1.53 -0.69 -6.36
C LYS A 51 2.71 -1.60 -6.70
N GLU A 52 3.91 -1.04 -6.77
CA GLU A 52 5.16 -1.81 -6.94
C GLU A 52 5.39 -2.78 -5.78
N ALA A 53 5.01 -2.41 -4.55
CA ALA A 53 5.07 -3.32 -3.41
C ALA A 53 3.87 -4.29 -3.34
N GLU A 54 2.99 -4.28 -4.34
CA GLU A 54 1.76 -5.08 -4.41
C GLU A 54 0.80 -4.87 -3.22
N LEU A 55 1.00 -3.83 -2.42
CA LEU A 55 0.18 -3.51 -1.24
C LEU A 55 -1.18 -2.91 -1.62
N VAL A 56 -1.32 -2.42 -2.85
CA VAL A 56 -2.58 -1.96 -3.39
C VAL A 56 -2.84 -2.55 -4.77
N ALA A 57 -4.08 -2.92 -5.02
CA ALA A 57 -4.58 -3.20 -6.36
C ALA A 57 -5.32 -1.97 -6.90
N VAL A 58 -5.32 -1.80 -8.23
CA VAL A 58 -5.97 -0.68 -8.89
C VAL A 58 -6.92 -1.19 -9.96
N GLU A 59 -8.17 -0.76 -9.87
CA GLU A 59 -9.21 -1.00 -10.87
C GLU A 59 -9.57 0.33 -11.56
N ARG A 60 -9.76 0.30 -12.88
CA ARG A 60 -10.24 1.46 -13.61
C ARG A 60 -11.76 1.39 -13.75
N ARG A 61 -12.46 2.36 -13.15
CA ARG A 61 -13.91 2.53 -13.28
C ARG A 61 -14.22 3.82 -14.02
N GLY A 62 -14.43 3.70 -15.33
CA GLY A 62 -14.58 4.85 -16.23
C GLY A 62 -13.30 5.69 -16.31
N THR A 63 -13.39 6.94 -15.86
CA THR A 63 -12.26 7.89 -15.80
C THR A 63 -11.52 7.86 -14.47
N SER A 64 -12.02 7.12 -13.47
CA SER A 64 -11.44 7.07 -12.12
C SER A 64 -10.65 5.79 -11.89
N LEU A 65 -9.54 5.91 -11.16
CA LEU A 65 -8.78 4.79 -10.63
C LEU A 65 -9.23 4.54 -9.19
N ILE A 66 -9.72 3.34 -8.92
CA ILE A 66 -10.14 2.88 -7.60
C ILE A 66 -9.04 2.00 -7.03
N TYR A 67 -8.57 2.37 -5.83
CA TYR A 67 -7.51 1.66 -5.12
C TYR A 67 -8.13 0.73 -4.08
N HIS A 68 -7.59 -0.47 -4.00
CA HIS A 68 -7.98 -1.51 -3.06
C HIS A 68 -6.77 -1.90 -2.23
N LEU A 69 -6.95 -2.15 -0.94
CA LEU A 69 -5.90 -2.75 -0.11
C LEU A 69 -5.70 -4.21 -0.52
N ASN A 70 -4.45 -4.64 -0.69
CA ASN A 70 -4.10 -6.04 -0.88
C ASN A 70 -3.52 -6.61 0.43
N THR A 71 -4.35 -7.35 1.17
CA THR A 71 -3.95 -7.90 2.47
C THR A 71 -3.10 -9.16 2.35
N SER A 72 -3.24 -9.93 1.26
CA SER A 72 -2.55 -11.21 1.08
C SER A 72 -1.02 -11.06 1.10
N ILE A 73 -0.49 -10.01 0.47
CA ILE A 73 0.95 -9.73 0.45
C ILE A 73 1.49 -9.36 1.83
N LEU A 74 0.67 -8.67 2.64
CA LEU A 74 1.05 -8.31 4.01
C LEU A 74 1.11 -9.54 4.91
N GLU A 75 0.18 -10.48 4.75
CA GLU A 75 0.17 -11.76 5.48
C GLU A 75 1.37 -12.63 5.12
N GLU A 76 1.72 -12.71 3.83
CA GLU A 76 2.90 -13.43 3.35
C GLU A 76 4.19 -12.83 3.94
N ALA A 77 4.33 -11.50 3.88
CA ALA A 77 5.49 -10.80 4.45
C ALA A 77 5.61 -11.00 5.97
N LEU A 78 4.48 -10.93 6.70
CA LEU A 78 4.47 -11.13 8.15
C LEU A 78 4.79 -12.59 8.51
N THR A 79 4.24 -13.55 7.77
CA THR A 79 4.52 -14.98 7.96
C THR A 79 6.01 -15.26 7.74
N GLY A 80 6.58 -14.75 6.64
CA GLY A 80 8.01 -14.87 6.37
C GLY A 80 8.87 -14.24 7.47
N LEU A 81 8.49 -13.07 8.00
CA LEU A 81 9.19 -12.42 9.11
C LEU A 81 9.10 -13.23 10.41
N LEU A 82 7.94 -13.79 10.74
CA LEU A 82 7.75 -14.62 11.93
C LEU A 82 8.54 -15.92 11.85
N SER A 83 8.62 -16.54 10.67
CA SER A 83 9.44 -17.73 10.46
C SER A 83 10.95 -17.47 10.63
N LEU A 84 11.41 -16.21 10.57
CA LEU A 84 12.79 -15.85 10.92
C LEU A 84 13.02 -15.87 12.45
N LYS A 85 11.97 -15.66 13.24
CA LYS A 85 12.04 -15.65 14.71
C LYS A 85 12.20 -17.06 15.29
N ASP A 86 11.74 -18.09 14.57
CA ASP A 86 11.81 -19.48 15.00
C ASP A 86 13.16 -20.18 14.68
N GLN A 87 14.17 -19.43 14.24
CA GLN A 87 15.54 -19.91 14.10
C GLN A 87 16.44 -19.41 15.24
N GLU A 88 16.20 -19.94 16.45
CA GLU A 88 17.23 -20.01 17.49
C GLU A 88 17.97 -21.35 17.38
N PRO A 89 19.30 -21.39 17.27
CA PRO A 89 20.09 -22.53 17.72
C PRO A 89 20.18 -22.61 19.24
#